data_AF-A0A242K1V6-F1
#
_entry.id   AF-A0A242K1V6-F1
#
_cell.length_a   1.000
_cell.length_b   1.000
_cell.length_c   1.000
_cell.angle_alpha   90.00
_cell.angle_beta   90.00
_cell.angle_gamma   90.00
#
_symmetry.space_group_name_H-M   'P 1'
#
loop_
_entity.id
_entity.type
_entity.pdbx_description
1 polymer ?
#
loop_
_entity_poly.entity_id
_entity_poly.type
_entity_poly.pdbx_seq_one_letter_code
_entity_poly.pdbx_strand_id
1 'polypeptide(L)'
;MHERFLEMHGLTKIERDVNGLTILFIIEDGLKTTFYLYVLREGKKRLIRFSPDLLLADGESMAQKFITLSMEELLVLFEKLANLTIKNYVVGSKKEIVGFLLREEQSITINNSQAFVYEAEEITFKQGKMVADRRTLEAFISYQVDEGNAQGIYERQEHVLRLLKNDLLRDKRITAMPKRFNQLKKLIRTNIGVSDLLKFFKAYKERGQEKTQRLTVSAGEAAQDSWVKEINQFLSE
;
A
#
# COMPACT_ATOMS: atom_id res chain seq x y z
N MET A 1 12.09 -19.00 -19.43
CA MET A 1 12.35 -18.86 -17.97
C MET A 1 11.08 -18.47 -17.22
N HIS A 2 10.30 -17.51 -17.74
CA HIS A 2 8.97 -17.13 -17.23
C HIS A 2 7.94 -18.28 -17.20
N GLU A 3 7.89 -19.13 -18.25
CA GLU A 3 6.93 -20.25 -18.32
C GLU A 3 7.20 -21.37 -17.29
N ARG A 4 8.46 -21.64 -16.93
CA ARG A 4 8.80 -22.64 -15.91
C ARG A 4 8.40 -22.22 -14.49
N PHE A 5 8.47 -20.91 -14.18
CA PHE A 5 7.96 -20.35 -12.94
C PHE A 5 6.43 -20.47 -12.88
N LEU A 6 5.76 -20.23 -14.01
CA LEU A 6 4.31 -20.38 -14.12
C LEU A 6 3.87 -21.84 -13.91
N GLU A 7 4.55 -22.80 -14.52
CA GLU A 7 4.21 -24.23 -14.38
C GLU A 7 4.52 -24.79 -12.98
N MET A 8 5.66 -24.44 -12.37
CA MET A 8 6.06 -24.96 -11.06
C MET A 8 5.12 -24.57 -9.92
N HIS A 9 4.41 -23.45 -10.05
CA HIS A 9 3.51 -22.93 -9.00
C HIS A 9 2.02 -23.04 -9.37
N GLY A 10 1.65 -23.82 -10.40
CA GLY A 10 0.25 -24.05 -10.77
C GLY A 10 -0.47 -22.82 -11.34
N LEU A 11 0.28 -21.96 -12.04
CA LEU A 11 -0.13 -20.60 -12.43
C LEU A 11 -0.78 -20.60 -13.84
N THR A 12 -2.08 -20.87 -13.93
CA THR A 12 -2.84 -20.77 -15.19
C THR A 12 -3.21 -19.33 -15.59
N LYS A 13 -3.52 -19.17 -16.88
CA LYS A 13 -3.64 -17.92 -17.65
C LYS A 13 -4.59 -16.88 -17.02
N ILE A 14 -4.08 -15.69 -16.71
CA ILE A 14 -4.82 -14.55 -16.16
C ILE A 14 -5.49 -13.78 -17.32
N GLU A 15 -6.82 -13.80 -17.41
CA GLU A 15 -7.57 -12.85 -18.24
C GLU A 15 -8.80 -12.31 -17.50
N ARG A 16 -8.78 -11.00 -17.20
CA ARG A 16 -9.83 -10.05 -17.60
C ARG A 16 -9.37 -8.60 -17.38
N ASP A 17 -8.99 -7.94 -18.48
CA ASP A 17 -8.88 -6.48 -18.55
C ASP A 17 -10.28 -5.90 -18.82
N VAL A 18 -10.80 -5.11 -17.88
CA VAL A 18 -12.02 -4.32 -18.09
C VAL A 18 -11.89 -3.00 -17.32
N ASN A 19 -11.33 -1.98 -17.98
CA ASN A 19 -11.41 -0.55 -17.64
C ASN A 19 -11.44 -0.21 -16.14
N GLY A 20 -10.32 -0.42 -15.46
CA GLY A 20 -10.10 -0.02 -14.07
C GLY A 20 -8.64 0.38 -13.83
N LEU A 21 -8.42 1.17 -12.79
CA LEU A 21 -7.09 1.51 -12.31
C LEU A 21 -6.73 0.58 -11.15
N THR A 22 -5.69 -0.22 -11.32
CA THR A 22 -5.13 -1.06 -10.26
C THR A 22 -3.68 -0.67 -9.99
N ILE A 23 -3.33 -0.42 -8.73
CA ILE A 23 -1.97 -0.07 -8.30
C ILE A 23 -1.62 -0.87 -7.05
N LEU A 24 -0.46 -1.53 -7.08
CA LEU A 24 0.16 -2.12 -5.90
C LEU A 24 1.06 -1.07 -5.21
N PHE A 25 0.72 -0.68 -3.98
CA PHE A 25 1.57 0.15 -3.12
C PHE A 25 2.23 -0.73 -2.06
N ILE A 26 3.53 -0.53 -1.87
CA ILE A 26 4.35 -1.27 -0.91
C ILE A 26 5.09 -0.27 -0.02
N ILE A 27 4.91 -0.42 1.29
CA ILE A 27 5.70 0.32 2.29
C ILE A 27 6.80 -0.63 2.76
N GLU A 28 8.00 -0.45 2.23
CA GLU A 28 9.14 -1.32 2.50
C GLU A 28 9.73 -1.04 3.89
N ASP A 29 9.82 -2.10 4.69
CA ASP A 29 10.40 -2.10 6.04
C ASP A 29 11.00 -3.47 6.39
N GLY A 30 11.73 -4.08 5.45
CA GLY A 30 12.28 -5.44 5.59
C GLY A 30 11.18 -6.49 5.78
N LEU A 31 11.28 -7.34 6.80
CA LEU A 31 10.25 -8.33 7.13
C LEU A 31 8.94 -7.73 7.65
N LYS A 32 8.90 -6.41 7.88
CA LYS A 32 7.71 -5.66 8.31
C LYS A 32 7.01 -4.94 7.13
N THR A 33 7.39 -5.27 5.90
CA THR A 33 6.84 -4.67 4.68
C THR A 33 5.35 -4.95 4.54
N THR A 34 4.55 -3.90 4.35
CA THR A 34 3.10 -4.00 4.15
C THR A 34 2.71 -3.71 2.71
N PHE A 35 1.61 -4.31 2.27
CA PHE A 35 1.16 -4.25 0.88
C PHE A 35 -0.28 -3.77 0.78
N TYR A 36 -0.54 -3.00 -0.27
CA TYR A 36 -1.82 -2.35 -0.50
C TYR A 36 -2.19 -2.45 -1.97
N LEU A 37 -3.24 -3.19 -2.29
CA LEU A 37 -3.79 -3.22 -3.63
C LEU A 37 -4.95 -2.23 -3.73
N TYR A 38 -4.71 -1.12 -4.41
CA TYR A 38 -5.74 -0.13 -4.70
C TYR A 38 -6.40 -0.45 -6.05
N VAL A 39 -7.73 -0.55 -6.05
CA VAL A 39 -8.54 -0.82 -7.23
C VAL A 39 -9.59 0.28 -7.37
N LEU A 40 -9.63 0.93 -8.53
CA LEU A 40 -10.67 1.88 -8.93
C LEU A 40 -11.31 1.38 -10.22
N ARG A 41 -12.49 0.78 -10.11
CA ARG A 41 -13.24 0.21 -11.22
C ARG A 41 -14.71 0.60 -11.08
N GLU A 42 -15.35 0.99 -12.18
CA GLU A 42 -16.79 1.30 -12.21
C GLU A 42 -17.23 2.34 -11.14
N GLY A 43 -16.36 3.30 -10.82
CA GLY A 43 -16.62 4.33 -9.80
C GLY A 43 -16.26 3.92 -8.37
N LYS A 44 -16.23 2.61 -8.09
CA LYS A 44 -15.93 2.06 -6.76
C LYS A 44 -14.44 2.09 -6.46
N LYS A 45 -14.10 2.58 -5.26
CA LYS A 45 -12.73 2.55 -4.72
C LYS A 45 -12.61 1.44 -3.70
N ARG A 46 -11.70 0.50 -3.96
CA ARG A 46 -11.41 -0.61 -3.07
C ARG A 46 -9.93 -0.62 -2.71
N LEU A 47 -9.64 -0.93 -1.46
CA LEU A 47 -8.29 -1.05 -0.95
C LEU A 47 -8.17 -2.37 -0.20
N ILE A 48 -7.30 -3.26 -0.68
CA ILE A 48 -6.97 -4.50 0.00
C ILE A 48 -5.63 -4.30 0.68
N ARG A 49 -5.57 -4.58 1.98
CA ARG A 49 -4.36 -4.50 2.80
C ARG A 49 -3.88 -5.92 3.07
N PHE A 50 -2.59 -6.16 2.91
CA PHE A 50 -1.98 -7.46 3.20
C PHE A 50 -0.92 -7.29 4.27
N SER A 51 -0.98 -8.16 5.27
CA SER A 51 0.00 -8.19 6.34
C SER A 51 1.34 -8.82 5.90
N PRO A 52 2.47 -8.39 6.47
CA PRO A 52 3.78 -8.98 6.18
C PRO A 52 3.88 -10.47 6.52
N ASP A 53 3.15 -10.89 7.55
CA ASP A 53 3.11 -12.24 8.11
C ASP A 53 2.07 -13.15 7.43
N LEU A 54 1.32 -12.65 6.44
CA LEU A 54 0.39 -13.46 5.67
C LEU A 54 1.15 -14.62 5.00
N LEU A 55 0.82 -15.84 5.41
CA LEU A 55 1.43 -17.06 4.87
C LEU A 55 0.77 -17.47 3.55
N LEU A 56 1.60 -17.86 2.59
CA LEU A 56 1.21 -18.42 1.30
C LEU A 56 1.28 -19.95 1.32
N ALA A 57 0.83 -20.60 0.25
CA ALA A 57 0.64 -22.04 0.14
C ALA A 57 1.96 -22.82 0.28
N ASP A 58 3.07 -22.19 -0.07
CA ASP A 58 4.41 -22.75 0.08
C ASP A 58 5.01 -22.52 1.48
N GLY A 59 4.26 -21.90 2.39
CA GLY A 59 4.66 -21.66 3.78
C GLY A 59 5.52 -20.41 3.97
N GLU A 60 5.89 -19.69 2.90
CA GLU A 60 6.58 -18.41 3.02
C GLU A 60 5.59 -17.26 3.28
N SER A 61 6.02 -16.25 4.02
CA SER A 61 5.23 -15.05 4.24
C SER A 61 5.30 -14.08 3.05
N MET A 62 4.30 -13.20 2.92
CA MET A 62 4.30 -12.12 1.92
C MET A 62 5.55 -11.24 1.99
N ALA A 63 6.04 -10.93 3.20
CA ALA A 63 7.27 -10.15 3.36
C ALA A 63 8.52 -10.92 2.90
N GLN A 64 8.58 -12.24 3.12
CA GLN A 64 9.66 -13.08 2.58
C GLN A 64 9.64 -13.09 1.06
N LYS A 65 8.45 -13.26 0.44
CA LYS A 65 8.29 -13.17 -1.01
C LYS A 65 8.75 -11.83 -1.59
N PHE A 66 8.49 -10.73 -0.92
CA PHE A 66 8.98 -9.42 -1.37
C PHE A 66 10.51 -9.32 -1.40
N ILE A 67 11.20 -9.99 -0.48
CA ILE A 67 12.67 -10.01 -0.43
C ILE A 67 13.26 -10.93 -1.50
N THR A 68 12.60 -12.06 -1.79
CA THR A 68 13.14 -13.11 -2.67
C THR A 68 12.73 -12.97 -4.13
N LEU A 69 11.54 -12.43 -4.41
CA LEU A 69 11.02 -12.31 -5.76
C LEU A 69 11.45 -11.01 -6.46
N SER A 70 11.59 -11.09 -7.78
CA SER A 70 11.61 -9.90 -8.62
C SER A 70 10.27 -9.15 -8.58
N MET A 71 10.28 -7.91 -9.04
CA MET A 71 9.06 -7.10 -9.04
C MET A 71 8.01 -7.67 -10.02
N GLU A 72 8.45 -8.21 -11.15
CA GLU A 72 7.59 -8.88 -12.12
C GLU A 72 6.92 -10.14 -11.54
N GLU A 73 7.67 -10.97 -10.81
CA GLU A 73 7.14 -12.15 -10.14
C GLU A 73 6.16 -11.78 -9.02
N LEU A 74 6.46 -10.73 -8.26
CA LEU A 74 5.57 -10.26 -7.20
C LEU A 74 4.26 -9.69 -7.77
N LEU A 75 4.30 -8.97 -8.90
CA LEU A 75 3.08 -8.56 -9.59
C LEU A 75 2.24 -9.78 -9.97
N VAL A 76 2.85 -10.78 -10.61
CA VAL A 76 2.19 -12.04 -11.01
C VAL A 76 1.62 -12.80 -9.81
N LEU A 77 2.24 -12.71 -8.64
CA LEU A 77 1.67 -13.23 -7.39
C LEU A 77 0.37 -12.50 -7.06
N PHE A 78 0.40 -11.18 -6.88
CA PHE A 78 -0.80 -10.39 -6.54
C PHE A 78 -1.92 -10.49 -7.58
N GLU A 79 -1.57 -10.58 -8.86
CA GLU A 79 -2.55 -10.73 -9.94
C GLU A 79 -3.38 -12.00 -9.77
N LYS A 80 -2.79 -13.07 -9.22
CA LYS A 80 -3.52 -14.30 -8.91
C LYS A 80 -4.32 -14.22 -7.65
N LEU A 81 -3.75 -13.64 -6.59
CA LEU A 81 -4.47 -13.44 -5.32
C LEU A 81 -5.78 -12.67 -5.55
N ALA A 82 -5.71 -11.66 -6.41
CA ALA A 82 -6.82 -10.77 -6.71
C ALA A 82 -7.62 -11.13 -7.98
N ASN A 83 -7.15 -12.08 -8.79
CA ASN A 83 -7.67 -12.36 -10.14
C ASN A 83 -7.85 -11.08 -10.98
N LEU A 84 -6.84 -10.22 -10.98
CA LEU A 84 -6.83 -8.92 -11.66
C LEU A 84 -5.48 -8.68 -12.31
N THR A 85 -5.44 -7.96 -13.44
CA THR A 85 -4.17 -7.47 -14.00
C THR A 85 -3.66 -6.26 -13.21
N ILE A 86 -2.38 -6.28 -12.84
CA ILE A 86 -1.71 -5.23 -12.06
C ILE A 86 -0.56 -4.68 -12.89
N LYS A 87 -0.84 -3.57 -13.58
CA LYS A 87 0.15 -2.94 -14.48
C LYS A 87 1.03 -1.92 -13.78
N ASN A 88 0.65 -1.41 -12.60
CA ASN A 88 1.32 -0.30 -11.94
C ASN A 88 1.69 -0.63 -10.50
N TYR A 89 2.86 -0.17 -10.06
CA TYR A 89 3.29 -0.31 -8.68
C TYR A 89 4.03 0.92 -8.16
N VAL A 90 4.06 1.05 -6.84
CA VAL A 90 4.89 1.99 -6.08
C VAL A 90 5.49 1.25 -4.89
N VAL A 91 6.81 1.26 -4.78
CA VAL A 91 7.54 0.80 -3.60
C VAL A 91 8.30 1.99 -3.03
N GLY A 92 8.05 2.33 -1.78
CA GLY A 92 8.85 3.32 -1.06
C GLY A 92 9.24 2.76 0.29
N SER A 93 10.51 2.90 0.66
CA SER A 93 10.91 2.56 2.02
C SER A 93 10.27 3.52 3.01
N LYS A 94 9.99 3.01 4.21
CA LYS A 94 9.52 3.82 5.34
C LYS A 94 10.34 5.10 5.50
N LYS A 95 11.67 4.98 5.49
CA LYS A 95 12.62 6.08 5.67
C LYS A 95 12.52 7.12 4.56
N GLU A 96 12.36 6.70 3.32
CA GLU A 96 12.21 7.59 2.17
C GLU A 96 10.88 8.33 2.19
N ILE A 97 9.78 7.64 2.53
CA ILE A 97 8.46 8.26 2.67
C ILE A 97 8.49 9.35 3.74
N VAL A 98 9.02 9.02 4.93
CA VAL A 98 9.17 9.99 6.03
C VAL A 98 10.12 11.13 5.63
N GLY A 99 11.26 10.80 5.02
CA GLY A 99 12.23 11.77 4.56
C GLY A 99 11.66 12.75 3.55
N PHE A 100 10.82 12.29 2.63
CA PHE A 100 10.14 13.15 1.68
C PHE A 100 9.13 14.07 2.38
N LEU A 101 8.32 13.57 3.32
CA LEU A 101 7.33 14.38 4.05
C LEU A 101 7.97 15.48 4.90
N LEU A 102 9.14 15.21 5.47
CA LEU A 102 9.89 16.13 6.33
C LEU A 102 11.03 16.86 5.60
N ARG A 103 10.99 16.91 4.26
CA ARG A 103 12.09 17.53 3.47
C ARG A 103 12.15 19.06 3.60
N GLU A 104 11.02 19.69 3.93
CA GLU A 104 10.88 21.15 4.08
C GLU A 104 10.75 21.57 5.55
N GLU A 105 10.27 20.67 6.42
CA GLU A 105 9.98 20.93 7.84
C GLU A 105 10.53 19.81 8.72
N GLN A 106 10.96 20.12 9.95
CA GLN A 106 11.52 19.14 10.88
C GLN A 106 10.45 18.21 11.51
N SER A 107 9.18 18.59 11.42
CA SER A 107 8.06 17.86 12.00
C SER A 107 6.79 18.03 11.20
N ILE A 108 5.83 17.12 11.36
CA ILE A 108 4.51 17.19 10.72
C ILE A 108 3.41 16.88 11.74
N THR A 109 2.22 17.45 11.55
CA THR A 109 1.06 17.06 12.36
C THR A 109 0.44 15.78 11.83
N ILE A 110 0.36 14.76 12.68
CA ILE A 110 -0.38 13.52 12.44
C ILE A 110 -1.66 13.50 13.28
N ASN A 111 -2.63 12.68 12.88
CA ASN A 111 -3.85 12.43 13.65
C ASN A 111 -4.02 10.94 13.89
N ASN A 112 -3.93 10.54 15.15
CA ASN A 112 -4.01 9.16 15.58
C ASN A 112 -5.45 8.81 16.00
N SER A 113 -6.02 7.75 15.44
CA SER A 113 -7.42 7.36 15.70
C SER A 113 -7.62 6.78 17.11
N GLN A 114 -6.61 6.10 17.65
CA GLN A 114 -6.64 5.41 18.94
C GLN A 114 -5.27 5.43 19.59
N ALA A 115 -5.21 5.56 20.92
CA ALA A 115 -3.94 5.49 21.64
C ALA A 115 -3.27 4.12 21.49
N PHE A 116 -1.94 4.10 21.33
CA PHE A 116 -1.15 2.88 21.27
C PHE A 116 0.29 3.16 21.73
N VAL A 117 1.06 2.10 21.98
CA VAL A 117 2.49 2.18 22.29
C VAL A 117 3.25 1.47 21.18
N TYR A 118 4.24 2.13 20.57
CA TYR A 118 5.17 1.47 19.69
C TYR A 118 6.28 0.82 20.53
N GLU A 119 6.26 -0.50 20.62
CA GLU A 119 7.00 -1.27 21.62
C GLU A 119 8.51 -1.21 21.41
N ALA A 120 8.96 -1.26 20.15
CA ALA A 120 10.39 -1.33 19.82
C ALA A 120 11.19 -0.11 20.30
N GLU A 121 10.52 1.03 20.54
CA GLU A 121 11.15 2.26 21.03
C GLU A 121 10.43 2.88 22.22
N GLU A 122 9.45 2.18 22.80
CA GLU A 122 8.62 2.64 23.93
C GLU A 122 7.94 4.01 23.70
N ILE A 123 7.58 4.32 22.46
CA ILE A 123 6.94 5.60 22.11
C ILE A 123 5.43 5.49 22.32
N THR A 124 4.89 6.34 23.18
CA THR A 124 3.44 6.41 23.44
C THR A 124 2.76 7.41 22.51
N PHE A 125 1.77 6.94 21.76
CA PHE A 125 0.93 7.77 20.91
C PHE A 125 -0.42 8.01 21.58
N LYS A 126 -0.76 9.28 21.82
CA LYS A 126 -2.09 9.66 22.31
C LYS A 126 -3.09 9.65 21.15
N GLN A 127 -4.37 9.44 21.47
CA GLN A 127 -5.44 9.66 20.52
C GLN A 127 -5.52 11.16 20.15
N GLY A 128 -5.79 11.44 18.87
CA GLY A 128 -5.95 12.80 18.35
C GLY A 128 -4.72 13.34 17.63
N LYS A 129 -4.67 14.67 17.50
CA LYS A 129 -3.59 15.37 16.78
C LYS A 129 -2.33 15.44 17.63
N MET A 130 -1.19 15.19 17.00
CA MET A 130 0.13 15.40 17.60
C MET A 130 1.16 15.81 16.55
N VAL A 131 2.19 16.52 17.00
CA VAL A 131 3.35 16.85 16.17
C VAL A 131 4.33 15.69 16.24
N ALA A 132 4.73 15.18 15.09
CA ALA A 132 5.68 14.09 14.95
C ALA A 132 6.94 14.58 14.24
N ASP A 133 8.09 14.40 14.88
CA ASP A 133 9.39 14.51 14.23
C ASP A 133 9.68 13.25 13.39
N ARG A 134 10.89 13.16 12.82
CA ARG A 134 11.32 12.01 12.02
C ARG A 134 11.15 10.69 12.76
N ARG A 135 11.69 10.60 13.98
CA ARG A 135 11.68 9.37 14.79
C ARG A 135 10.24 8.95 15.10
N THR A 136 9.43 9.91 15.54
CA THR A 136 8.02 9.67 15.89
C THR A 136 7.21 9.24 14.66
N LEU A 137 7.45 9.85 13.49
CA LEU A 137 6.73 9.49 12.27
C LEU A 137 7.16 8.12 11.72
N GLU A 138 8.45 7.77 11.82
CA GLU A 138 8.95 6.43 11.49
C GLU A 138 8.31 5.38 12.42
N ALA A 139 8.23 5.62 13.72
CA ALA A 139 7.51 4.73 14.64
C ALA A 139 6.01 4.62 14.29
N PHE A 140 5.37 5.74 13.98
CA PHE A 140 3.93 5.79 13.67
C PHE A 140 3.54 4.94 12.45
N ILE A 141 4.36 4.94 11.40
CA ILE A 141 4.12 4.17 10.17
C ILE A 141 4.64 2.72 10.25
N SER A 142 5.43 2.37 11.27
CA SER A 142 6.07 1.05 11.38
C SER A 142 5.07 -0.05 11.70
N TYR A 143 5.19 -1.21 11.03
CA TYR A 143 4.26 -2.32 11.28
C TYR A 143 4.40 -2.87 12.70
N GLN A 144 3.26 -2.89 13.40
CA GLN A 144 3.03 -3.51 14.69
C GLN A 144 1.53 -3.77 14.80
N VAL A 145 1.15 -4.95 15.28
CA VAL A 145 -0.24 -5.26 15.62
C VAL A 145 -0.51 -4.66 17.00
N ASP A 146 -1.45 -3.71 17.09
CA ASP A 146 -1.76 -3.09 18.37
C ASP A 146 -2.69 -3.98 19.20
N GLU A 147 -2.52 -3.97 20.51
CA GLU A 147 -3.40 -4.66 21.44
C GLU A 147 -4.85 -4.17 21.27
N GLY A 148 -5.78 -5.10 21.01
CA GLY A 148 -7.20 -4.80 20.81
C GLY A 148 -7.54 -4.07 19.49
N ASN A 149 -6.56 -3.79 18.62
CA ASN A 149 -6.80 -3.18 17.30
C ASN A 149 -5.77 -3.62 16.26
N ALA A 150 -5.96 -4.82 15.69
CA ALA A 150 -5.11 -5.33 14.62
C ALA A 150 -5.15 -4.48 13.33
N GLN A 151 -6.12 -3.58 13.19
CA GLN A 151 -6.30 -2.73 12.01
C GLN A 151 -5.63 -1.35 12.17
N GLY A 152 -5.27 -0.96 13.39
CA GLY A 152 -4.78 0.38 13.73
C GLY A 152 -3.56 0.77 12.90
N ILE A 153 -2.65 -0.16 12.67
CA ILE A 153 -1.47 0.06 11.82
C ILE A 153 -1.81 0.49 10.40
N TYR A 154 -2.78 -0.15 9.76
CA TYR A 154 -3.16 0.20 8.39
C TYR A 154 -3.80 1.59 8.32
N GLU A 155 -4.53 2.00 9.36
CA GLU A 155 -5.06 3.36 9.45
C GLU A 155 -3.95 4.41 9.56
N ARG A 156 -2.91 4.12 10.35
CA ARG A 156 -1.72 4.99 10.48
C ARG A 156 -0.94 5.09 9.18
N GLN A 157 -0.67 3.96 8.54
CA GLN A 157 0.02 3.93 7.25
C GLN A 157 -0.79 4.66 6.16
N GLU A 158 -2.10 4.42 6.07
CA GLU A 158 -2.99 5.19 5.19
C GLU A 158 -3.00 6.70 5.52
N HIS A 159 -2.90 7.06 6.80
CA HIS A 159 -2.78 8.46 7.20
C HIS A 159 -1.51 9.09 6.63
N VAL A 160 -0.37 8.42 6.74
CA VAL A 160 0.90 8.92 6.18
C VAL A 160 0.85 8.98 4.65
N LEU A 161 0.29 7.96 3.98
CA LEU A 161 0.08 8.01 2.53
C LEU A 161 -0.86 9.15 2.10
N ARG A 162 -1.85 9.51 2.94
CA ARG A 162 -2.72 10.66 2.70
C ARG A 162 -1.98 11.99 2.87
N LEU A 163 -1.06 12.09 3.83
CA LEU A 163 -0.18 13.25 3.95
C LEU A 163 0.71 13.39 2.71
N LEU A 164 1.27 12.28 2.23
CA LEU A 164 2.07 12.26 1.00
C LEU A 164 1.25 12.72 -0.21
N LYS A 165 0.04 12.18 -0.36
CA LYS A 165 -0.91 12.61 -1.40
C LYS A 165 -1.21 14.11 -1.29
N ASN A 166 -1.52 14.60 -0.09
CA ASN A 166 -1.86 16.01 0.12
C ASN A 166 -0.66 16.93 -0.18
N ASP A 167 0.56 16.50 0.13
CA ASP A 167 1.76 17.26 -0.22
C ASP A 167 2.05 17.24 -1.73
N LEU A 168 1.85 16.12 -2.41
CA LEU A 168 1.94 16.06 -3.89
C LEU A 168 0.89 16.96 -4.56
N LEU A 169 -0.28 17.11 -3.94
CA LEU A 169 -1.41 17.91 -4.42
C LEU A 169 -1.51 19.30 -3.78
N ARG A 170 -0.51 19.69 -2.98
CA ARG A 170 -0.54 20.93 -2.17
C ARG A 170 -0.75 22.16 -3.02
N ASP A 171 -0.14 22.15 -4.21
CA ASP A 171 -0.31 23.21 -5.19
C ASP A 171 -1.49 22.86 -6.12
N LYS A 172 -2.51 23.73 -6.13
CA LYS A 172 -3.67 23.59 -7.04
C LYS A 172 -3.26 23.69 -8.52
N ARG A 173 -2.05 24.18 -8.81
CA ARG A 173 -1.52 24.27 -10.16
C ARG A 173 -0.97 22.90 -10.58
N ILE A 174 -1.63 22.31 -11.59
CA ILE A 174 -1.22 21.05 -12.22
C ILE A 174 0.25 21.08 -12.66
N THR A 175 0.81 22.25 -12.98
CA THR A 175 2.20 22.42 -13.43
C THR A 175 3.25 22.13 -12.35
N ALA A 176 2.92 22.22 -11.06
CA ALA A 176 3.86 21.93 -9.97
C ALA A 176 3.90 20.44 -9.58
N MET A 177 2.86 19.67 -9.93
CA MET A 177 2.74 18.25 -9.60
C MET A 177 3.82 17.38 -10.27
N PRO A 178 4.14 17.54 -11.57
CA PRO A 178 5.25 16.81 -12.20
C PRO A 178 6.58 17.02 -11.50
N LYS A 179 6.89 18.25 -11.06
CA LYS A 179 8.15 18.56 -10.37
C LYS A 179 8.26 17.82 -9.04
N ARG A 180 7.21 17.87 -8.20
CA ARG A 180 7.17 17.16 -6.91
C ARG A 180 7.18 15.65 -7.09
N PHE A 181 6.42 15.15 -8.06
CA PHE A 181 6.43 13.72 -8.35
C PHE A 181 7.80 13.25 -8.84
N ASN A 182 8.48 14.03 -9.68
CA ASN A 182 9.85 13.70 -10.10
C ASN A 182 10.86 13.74 -8.94
N GLN A 183 10.62 14.55 -7.90
CA GLN A 183 11.42 14.47 -6.67
C GLN A 183 11.11 13.18 -5.90
N LEU A 184 9.83 12.84 -5.72
CA LEU A 184 9.44 11.60 -5.07
C LEU A 184 9.96 10.36 -5.81
N LYS A 185 9.87 10.33 -7.15
CA LYS A 185 10.38 9.25 -8.01
C LYS A 185 11.86 8.94 -7.84
N LYS A 186 12.66 9.87 -7.30
CA LYS A 186 14.07 9.62 -6.99
C LYS A 186 14.26 8.80 -5.71
N LEU A 187 13.21 8.69 -4.90
CA LEU A 187 13.17 8.06 -3.58
C LEU A 187 12.23 6.84 -3.55
N ILE A 188 11.61 6.48 -4.68
CA ILE A 188 10.70 5.34 -4.77
C ILE A 188 11.00 4.53 -6.02
N ARG A 189 10.72 3.23 -5.97
CA ARG A 189 10.70 2.37 -7.16
C ARG A 189 9.28 2.35 -7.71
N THR A 190 9.10 2.75 -8.97
CA THR A 190 7.79 2.76 -9.61
C THR A 190 7.94 2.71 -11.12
N ASN A 191 7.01 2.04 -11.80
CA ASN A 191 6.84 2.11 -13.25
C ASN A 191 5.85 3.21 -13.69
N ILE A 192 5.29 3.99 -12.76
CA ILE A 192 4.32 5.04 -13.05
C ILE A 192 5.03 6.27 -13.63
N GLY A 193 4.59 6.70 -14.82
CA GLY A 193 5.00 7.95 -15.44
C GLY A 193 4.19 9.15 -14.92
N VAL A 194 4.65 10.36 -15.25
CA VAL A 194 3.87 11.60 -14.98
C VAL A 194 2.51 11.53 -15.68
N SER A 195 2.45 10.97 -16.89
CA SER A 195 1.21 10.76 -17.63
C SER A 195 0.21 9.88 -16.88
N ASP A 196 0.69 8.82 -16.25
CA ASP A 196 -0.15 7.89 -15.50
C ASP A 196 -0.62 8.51 -14.19
N LEU A 197 0.27 9.24 -13.50
CA LEU A 197 -0.11 10.05 -12.33
C LEU A 197 -1.23 11.03 -12.68
N LEU A 198 -1.14 11.74 -13.80
CA LEU A 198 -2.18 12.69 -14.23
C LEU A 198 -3.51 11.99 -14.54
N LYS A 199 -3.47 10.80 -15.17
CA LYS A 199 -4.66 9.96 -15.36
C LYS A 199 -5.26 9.54 -14.02
N PHE A 200 -4.43 9.13 -13.06
CA PHE A 200 -4.88 8.73 -11.72
C PHE A 200 -5.50 9.90 -10.98
N PHE A 201 -4.89 11.08 -11.07
CA PHE A 201 -5.43 12.30 -10.49
C PHE A 201 -6.78 12.68 -11.09
N LYS A 202 -6.90 12.63 -12.42
CA LYS A 202 -8.17 12.90 -13.13
C LYS A 202 -9.25 11.90 -12.69
N ALA A 203 -8.95 10.60 -12.73
CA ALA A 203 -9.88 9.55 -12.31
C ALA A 203 -10.30 9.70 -10.85
N TYR A 204 -9.36 10.07 -9.96
CA TYR A 204 -9.65 10.34 -8.56
C TYR A 204 -10.53 11.57 -8.36
N LYS A 205 -10.32 12.65 -9.13
CA LYS A 205 -11.14 13.88 -9.02
C LYS A 205 -12.57 13.64 -9.52
N GLU A 206 -12.72 12.93 -10.64
CA GLU A 206 -14.01 12.65 -11.27
C GLU A 206 -14.83 11.64 -10.46
N ARG A 207 -14.19 10.63 -9.88
CA ARG A 207 -14.82 9.53 -9.12
C ARG A 207 -14.62 9.68 -7.61
N GLY A 208 -14.29 10.90 -7.17
CA GLY A 208 -13.68 11.21 -5.88
C GLY A 208 -14.59 11.18 -4.66
N GLN A 209 -15.91 11.13 -4.84
CA GLN A 209 -16.85 11.30 -3.73
C GLN A 209 -17.22 10.00 -3.00
N GLU A 210 -17.04 8.83 -3.61
CA GLU A 210 -17.34 7.57 -2.92
C GLU A 210 -16.28 7.22 -1.85
N LYS A 211 -16.77 6.70 -0.72
CA LYS A 211 -15.94 6.17 0.36
C LYS A 211 -15.16 4.95 -0.15
N THR A 212 -13.87 4.89 0.15
CA THR A 212 -13.05 3.72 -0.13
C THR A 212 -13.48 2.56 0.76
N GLN A 213 -13.92 1.47 0.13
CA GLN A 213 -14.15 0.18 0.80
C GLN A 213 -12.80 -0.47 1.10
N ARG A 214 -12.71 -1.19 2.21
CA ARG A 214 -11.45 -1.76 2.69
C ARG A 214 -11.63 -3.22 3.08
N LEU A 215 -10.66 -4.03 2.70
CA LEU A 215 -10.48 -5.40 3.16
C LEU A 215 -9.07 -5.53 3.73
N THR A 216 -8.92 -6.21 4.85
CA THR A 216 -7.61 -6.54 5.40
C THR A 216 -7.45 -8.05 5.42
N VAL A 217 -6.40 -8.52 4.77
CA VAL A 217 -5.99 -9.92 4.74
C VAL A 217 -4.78 -10.04 5.66
N SER A 218 -4.99 -10.67 6.81
CA SER A 218 -3.95 -10.88 7.82
C SER A 218 -3.74 -12.36 8.09
N ALA A 219 -2.60 -12.70 8.69
CA ALA A 219 -2.39 -14.04 9.25
C ALA A 219 -3.47 -14.35 10.30
N GLY A 220 -4.42 -15.18 9.93
CA GLY A 220 -5.34 -15.87 10.85
C GLY A 220 -5.31 -17.36 10.51
N GLU A 221 -5.92 -18.21 11.34
CA GLU A 221 -5.97 -19.67 11.14
C GLU A 221 -6.70 -20.11 9.84
N ALA A 222 -7.19 -19.17 9.04
CA ALA A 222 -7.87 -19.43 7.79
C ALA A 222 -6.88 -19.85 6.69
N ALA A 223 -7.13 -21.03 6.09
CA ALA A 223 -6.38 -21.53 4.95
C ALA A 223 -6.38 -20.53 3.77
N GLN A 224 -5.34 -20.58 2.93
CA GLN A 224 -5.18 -19.70 1.76
C GLN A 224 -6.44 -19.55 0.90
N ASP A 225 -7.15 -20.65 0.67
CA ASP A 225 -8.36 -20.66 -0.14
C ASP A 225 -9.49 -19.78 0.44
N SER A 226 -9.47 -19.52 1.74
CA SER A 226 -10.46 -18.67 2.42
C SER A 226 -10.28 -17.20 2.05
N TRP A 227 -9.07 -16.65 2.18
CA TRP A 227 -8.85 -15.25 1.88
C TRP A 227 -8.78 -14.96 0.38
N VAL A 228 -8.38 -15.91 -0.48
CA VAL A 228 -8.51 -15.75 -1.95
C VAL A 228 -9.98 -15.60 -2.33
N LYS A 229 -10.88 -16.40 -1.73
CA LYS A 229 -12.32 -16.27 -1.96
C LYS A 229 -12.85 -14.94 -1.46
N GLU A 230 -12.43 -14.51 -0.26
CA GLU A 230 -12.82 -13.22 0.32
C GLU A 230 -12.39 -12.03 -0.56
N ILE A 231 -11.16 -12.03 -1.07
CA ILE A 231 -10.66 -11.01 -2.01
C ILE A 231 -11.54 -10.98 -3.26
N ASN A 232 -11.79 -12.14 -3.88
CA ASN A 232 -12.58 -12.21 -5.11
C ASN A 232 -14.03 -11.76 -4.89
N GLN A 233 -14.63 -12.13 -3.75
CA GLN A 233 -15.96 -11.66 -3.36
C GLN A 233 -15.96 -10.14 -3.22
N PHE A 234 -15.05 -9.58 -2.41
CA PHE A 234 -14.90 -8.14 -2.21
C PHE A 234 -14.70 -7.35 -3.52
N LEU A 235 -14.00 -7.93 -4.49
CA LEU A 235 -13.77 -7.31 -5.80
C LEU A 235 -14.97 -7.43 -6.75
N SER A 236 -15.88 -8.38 -6.53
CA SER A 236 -17.08 -8.58 -7.34
C SER A 236 -18.30 -7.76 -6.90
N GLU A 237 -18.34 -7.31 -5.64
CA GLU A 237 -19.47 -6.56 -5.04
C GLU A 237 -19.61 -5.11 -5.51
#